data_AF-A0A4Y6UVH5-F1
#
_entry.id   AF-A0A4Y6UVH5-F1
#
_cell.length_a   1.000
_cell.length_b   1.000
_cell.length_c   1.000
_cell.angle_alpha   90.00
_cell.angle_beta   90.00
_cell.angle_gamma   90.00
#
_symmetry.space_group_name_H-M   'P 1'
#
loop_
_entity.id
_entity.type
_entity.pdbx_description
1 polymer ?
#
loop_
_entity_poly.entity_id
_entity_poly.type
_entity_poly.pdbx_seq_one_letter_code
_entity_poly.pdbx_strand_id
1 'polypeptide(L)'
;MFVGKGAVREMANEIDKVVRDIDQITQSRIDRVADKIDSELNSCGRELTNAATTLSQIKPLMDRLVAQVGQNAPDHVQVLVSSIAQEVVAKASGASGNIEEVQRNIKDVDKLTDEIDTLTDEIDKLTNKIDEITDKYQK
;
A
#
# COMPACT_ATOMS: atom_id res chain seq x y z
N MET A 1 -44.44 -0.45 -30.28
CA MET A 1 -44.11 0.97 -30.10
C MET A 1 -42.75 1.18 -30.75
N PHE A 2 -42.68 1.85 -31.91
CA PHE A 2 -41.41 2.10 -32.58
C PHE A 2 -40.79 3.36 -31.99
N VAL A 3 -39.59 3.24 -31.40
CA VAL A 3 -38.85 4.40 -30.90
C VAL A 3 -38.37 5.21 -32.11
N GLY A 4 -38.67 6.51 -32.14
CA GLY A 4 -38.27 7.39 -33.24
C GLY A 4 -36.76 7.64 -33.24
N LYS A 5 -36.17 7.85 -34.42
CA LYS A 5 -34.72 8.12 -34.58
C LYS A 5 -34.19 9.24 -33.67
N GLY A 6 -35.00 10.28 -33.43
CA GLY A 6 -34.64 11.37 -32.52
C GLY A 6 -34.44 10.92 -31.07
N ALA A 7 -35.32 10.05 -30.56
CA ALA A 7 -35.23 9.53 -29.20
C ALA A 7 -34.03 8.57 -29.03
N VAL A 8 -33.68 7.80 -30.06
CA VAL A 8 -32.48 6.95 -30.05
C VAL A 8 -31.19 7.80 -30.02
N ARG A 9 -31.15 8.90 -30.78
CA ARG A 9 -30.02 9.84 -30.78
C ARG A 9 -29.87 10.56 -29.44
N GLU A 10 -30.97 10.99 -28.84
CA GLU A 10 -30.96 11.61 -27.51
C GLU A 10 -30.44 10.65 -26.44
N MET A 11 -30.93 9.41 -26.43
CA MET A 11 -30.44 8.35 -25.55
C MET A 11 -28.94 8.07 -25.75
N ALA A 12 -28.47 8.01 -27.00
CA ALA A 12 -27.05 7.81 -27.29
C ALA A 12 -26.18 8.96 -26.74
N ASN A 13 -26.63 10.21 -26.84
CA ASN A 13 -25.92 11.37 -26.27
C ASN A 13 -25.91 11.35 -24.72
N GLU A 14 -26.96 10.82 -24.09
CA GLU A 14 -26.99 10.66 -22.63
C GLU A 14 -26.01 9.57 -22.17
N ILE A 15 -25.92 8.46 -22.91
CA ILE A 15 -24.96 7.40 -22.64
C ILE A 15 -23.53 7.93 -22.74
N ASP A 16 -23.17 8.70 -23.77
CA ASP A 16 -21.83 9.29 -23.89
C ASP A 16 -21.46 10.19 -22.70
N LYS A 17 -22.42 10.93 -22.15
CA LYS A 17 -22.16 11.74 -20.94
C LYS A 17 -21.79 10.84 -19.76
N VAL A 18 -22.53 9.75 -19.57
CA VAL A 18 -22.25 8.77 -18.53
C VAL A 18 -20.89 8.09 -18.76
N VAL A 19 -20.57 7.73 -20.00
CA VAL A 19 -19.26 7.14 -20.34
C VAL A 19 -18.12 8.10 -19.99
N ARG A 20 -18.23 9.38 -20.37
CA ARG A 20 -17.22 10.38 -19.99
C ARG A 20 -17.07 10.54 -18.49
N ASP A 21 -18.15 10.47 -17.73
CA ASP A 21 -18.10 10.51 -16.27
C ASP A 21 -17.41 9.26 -15.70
N ILE A 22 -17.61 8.08 -16.30
CA ILE A 22 -16.91 6.84 -15.93
C ILE A 22 -15.42 6.98 -16.21
N ASP A 23 -15.02 7.40 -17.42
CA ASP A 23 -13.61 7.58 -17.79
C ASP A 23 -12.93 8.61 -16.88
N GLN A 24 -13.63 9.69 -16.52
CA GLN A 24 -13.10 10.66 -15.57
C GLN A 24 -12.88 10.03 -14.19
N ILE A 25 -13.76 9.12 -13.74
CA ILE A 25 -13.59 8.43 -12.47
C ILE A 25 -12.43 7.44 -12.52
N THR A 26 -12.33 6.59 -13.56
CA THR A 26 -11.24 5.62 -13.69
C THR A 26 -9.90 6.34 -13.80
N GLN A 27 -9.72 7.12 -14.86
CA GLN A 27 -8.43 7.73 -15.20
C GLN A 27 -8.00 8.82 -14.22
N SER A 28 -8.95 9.66 -13.79
CA SER A 28 -8.59 10.84 -12.98
C SER A 28 -8.76 10.60 -11.49
N ARG A 29 -9.46 9.58 -11.01
CA ARG A 29 -9.67 9.43 -9.56
C ARG A 29 -9.12 8.14 -9.03
N ILE A 30 -9.37 7.03 -9.72
CA ILE A 30 -8.89 5.73 -9.26
C ILE A 30 -7.37 5.64 -9.48
N ASP A 31 -6.88 5.87 -10.71
CA ASP A 31 -5.44 5.77 -11.02
C ASP A 31 -4.61 6.72 -10.14
N ARG A 32 -5.05 7.99 -9.98
CA ARG A 32 -4.35 8.95 -9.09
C ARG A 32 -4.31 8.51 -7.63
N VAL A 33 -5.32 7.78 -7.17
CA VAL A 33 -5.33 7.25 -5.80
C VAL A 33 -4.44 6.02 -5.69
N ALA A 34 -4.45 5.13 -6.69
CA ALA A 34 -3.55 3.98 -6.78
C ALA A 34 -2.07 4.43 -6.78
N ASP A 35 -1.71 5.35 -7.67
CA ASP A 35 -0.37 5.97 -7.73
C ASP A 35 0.08 6.53 -6.38
N LYS A 36 -0.85 7.18 -5.68
CA LYS A 36 -0.56 7.76 -4.36
C LYS A 36 -0.35 6.67 -3.32
N ILE A 37 -1.16 5.62 -3.32
CA ILE A 37 -0.99 4.47 -2.43
C ILE A 37 0.39 3.86 -2.66
N ASP A 38 0.79 3.62 -3.91
CA ASP A 38 2.10 3.04 -4.22
C ASP A 38 3.26 3.92 -3.73
N SER A 39 3.14 5.24 -3.89
CA SER A 39 4.14 6.19 -3.39
C SER A 39 4.29 6.12 -1.87
N GLU A 40 3.17 6.11 -1.15
CA GLU A 40 3.12 6.04 0.31
C GLU A 40 3.63 4.69 0.82
N LEU A 41 3.24 3.58 0.18
CA LEU A 41 3.73 2.23 0.48
C LEU A 41 5.24 2.12 0.30
N ASN A 42 5.77 2.67 -0.80
CA ASN A 42 7.20 2.72 -1.06
C ASN A 42 7.95 3.54 0.01
N SER A 43 7.37 4.66 0.46
CA SER A 43 7.95 5.45 1.55
C SER A 43 7.94 4.69 2.87
N CYS A 44 6.79 4.10 3.22
CA CYS A 44 6.63 3.27 4.41
C CYS A 44 7.62 2.10 4.42
N GLY A 45 7.79 1.40 3.29
CA GLY A 45 8.75 0.30 3.15
C GLY A 45 10.20 0.71 3.42
N ARG A 46 10.62 1.90 2.98
CA ARG A 46 11.95 2.46 3.28
C ARG A 46 12.11 2.79 4.77
N GLU A 47 11.11 3.43 5.37
CA GLU A 47 11.15 3.79 6.79
C GLU A 47 11.20 2.54 7.69
N LEU A 48 10.42 1.51 7.37
CA LEU A 48 10.46 0.21 8.06
C LEU A 48 11.83 -0.47 7.93
N THR A 49 12.45 -0.41 6.75
CA THR A 49 13.80 -0.95 6.53
C THR A 49 14.84 -0.23 7.40
N ASN A 50 14.73 1.09 7.52
CA ASN A 50 15.59 1.87 8.40
C ASN A 50 15.37 1.51 9.87
N ALA A 51 14.10 1.40 10.31
CA ALA A 51 13.75 1.01 11.66
C ALA A 51 14.26 -0.39 12.02
N ALA A 52 14.11 -1.37 11.12
CA ALA A 52 14.66 -2.72 11.29
C ALA A 52 16.19 -2.69 11.43
N THR A 53 16.86 -1.85 10.63
CA THR A 53 18.32 -1.65 10.71
C THR A 53 18.70 -1.10 12.08
N THR A 54 17.99 -0.09 12.59
CA THR A 54 18.25 0.43 13.95
C THR A 54 18.00 -0.61 15.04
N LEU A 55 16.90 -1.36 14.98
CA LEU A 55 16.59 -2.41 15.96
C LEU A 55 17.67 -3.51 15.98
N SER A 56 18.21 -3.87 14.81
CA SER A 56 19.29 -4.87 14.72
C SER A 56 20.56 -4.49 15.49
N GLN A 57 20.78 -3.19 15.74
CA GLN A 57 21.91 -2.69 16.53
C GLN A 57 21.70 -2.79 18.03
N ILE A 58 20.47 -3.01 18.51
CA ILE A 58 20.19 -3.06 19.96
C ILE A 58 20.90 -4.25 20.61
N LYS A 59 20.86 -5.43 19.98
CA LYS A 59 21.52 -6.63 20.50
C LYS A 59 23.03 -6.43 20.74
N PRO A 60 23.84 -6.01 19.74
CA PRO A 60 25.27 -5.82 19.97
C PRO A 60 25.59 -4.73 21.00
N LEU A 61 24.75 -3.69 21.13
CA LEU A 61 24.90 -2.67 22.17
C LEU A 61 24.61 -3.23 23.57
N MET A 62 23.57 -4.05 23.72
CA MET A 62 23.23 -4.72 24.97
C MET A 62 24.29 -5.77 25.36
N ASP A 63 24.79 -6.54 24.40
CA ASP A 63 25.89 -7.49 24.62
C ASP A 63 27.15 -6.75 25.14
N ARG A 64 27.47 -5.58 24.56
CA ARG A 64 28.58 -4.72 25.02
C ARG A 64 28.35 -4.17 26.42
N LEU A 65 27.13 -3.72 26.74
CA LEU A 65 26.76 -3.22 28.07
C LEU A 65 27.00 -4.30 29.14
N VAL A 66 26.50 -5.52 28.90
CA VAL A 66 26.68 -6.65 29.82
C VAL A 66 28.16 -7.01 29.99
N ALA A 67 28.92 -7.03 28.89
CA ALA A 67 30.35 -7.39 28.93
C ALA A 67 31.22 -6.34 29.65
N GLN A 68 30.97 -5.04 29.45
CA GLN A 68 31.83 -3.97 29.96
C GLN A 68 31.41 -3.45 31.33
N VAL A 69 30.10 -3.26 31.52
CA VAL A 69 29.54 -2.68 32.75
C VAL A 69 29.11 -3.78 33.70
N GLY A 70 28.48 -4.84 33.19
CA GLY A 70 28.07 -5.98 33.99
C GLY A 70 29.27 -6.60 34.71
N GLN A 71 30.28 -7.11 33.98
CA GLN A 71 31.36 -7.88 34.60
C GLN A 71 32.18 -7.16 35.69
N ASN A 72 32.21 -5.82 35.69
CA ASN A 72 32.96 -5.04 36.68
C ASN A 72 32.09 -4.54 37.84
N ALA A 73 30.78 -4.81 37.82
CA ALA A 73 29.84 -4.37 38.84
C ALA A 73 29.66 -5.39 39.96
N PRO A 74 29.15 -5.00 41.15
CA PRO A 74 28.76 -5.94 42.20
C PRO A 74 27.69 -6.94 41.72
N ASP A 75 27.64 -8.14 42.30
CA ASP A 75 26.77 -9.25 41.86
C ASP A 75 25.30 -8.87 41.63
N HIS A 76 24.71 -8.09 42.54
CA HIS A 76 23.32 -7.67 42.41
C HIS A 76 23.08 -6.76 41.19
N VAL A 77 24.07 -5.93 40.83
CA VAL A 77 24.01 -5.07 39.65
C VAL A 77 24.22 -5.90 38.39
N GLN A 78 25.12 -6.89 38.41
CA GLN A 78 25.32 -7.83 37.31
C GLN A 78 24.02 -8.53 36.90
N VAL A 79 23.30 -9.06 37.90
CA VAL A 79 22.01 -9.73 37.67
C VAL A 79 20.99 -8.78 37.08
N LEU A 80 20.86 -7.56 37.65
CA LEU A 80 19.91 -6.55 37.18
C LEU A 80 20.22 -6.13 35.73
N VAL A 81 21.47 -5.81 35.42
CA VAL A 81 21.91 -5.38 34.07
C VAL A 81 21.67 -6.49 33.06
N SER A 82 21.98 -7.74 33.41
CA SER A 82 21.76 -8.89 32.53
C SER A 82 20.27 -9.11 32.26
N SER A 83 19.43 -9.00 33.29
CA SER A 83 17.98 -9.15 33.17
C SER A 83 17.36 -8.05 32.29
N ILE A 84 17.74 -6.79 32.50
CA ILE A 84 17.26 -5.67 31.69
C ILE A 84 17.73 -5.80 30.24
N ALA A 85 19.00 -6.15 30.02
CA ALA A 85 19.55 -6.34 28.68
C ALA A 85 18.78 -7.42 27.92
N GLN A 86 18.46 -8.55 28.57
CA GLN A 86 17.65 -9.62 27.98
C GLN A 86 16.23 -9.14 27.64
N GLU A 87 15.57 -8.39 28.53
CA GLU A 87 14.23 -7.85 28.26
C GLU A 87 14.22 -6.87 27.08
N VAL A 88 15.21 -5.97 27.01
CA VAL A 88 15.36 -5.02 25.91
C VAL A 88 15.58 -5.75 24.59
N VAL A 89 16.45 -6.77 24.55
CA VAL A 89 16.68 -7.57 23.34
C VAL A 89 15.40 -8.31 22.94
N ALA A 90 14.67 -8.91 23.87
CA ALA A 90 13.42 -9.60 23.57
C ALA A 90 12.37 -8.66 22.96
N LYS A 91 12.21 -7.45 23.51
CA LYS A 91 11.31 -6.42 22.95
C LYS A 91 11.76 -5.94 21.58
N ALA A 92 13.06 -5.74 21.38
CA ALA A 92 13.62 -5.36 20.08
C ALA A 92 13.35 -6.44 19.02
N SER A 93 13.56 -7.72 19.36
CA SER A 93 13.24 -8.85 18.47
C SER A 93 11.75 -8.93 18.15
N GLY A 94 10.87 -8.72 19.14
CA GLY A 94 9.42 -8.66 18.91
C GLY A 94 9.03 -7.51 17.96
N ALA A 95 9.60 -6.32 18.16
CA ALA A 95 9.38 -5.18 17.27
C ALA A 95 9.89 -5.44 15.85
N SER A 96 11.05 -6.10 15.68
CA SER A 96 11.54 -6.52 14.36
C SER A 96 10.57 -7.48 13.67
N GLY A 97 10.00 -8.45 14.39
CA GLY A 97 8.98 -9.36 13.84
C GLY A 97 7.73 -8.63 13.36
N ASN A 98 7.26 -7.64 14.13
CA ASN A 98 6.13 -6.79 13.71
C ASN A 98 6.46 -5.99 12.44
N ILE A 99 7.69 -5.46 12.32
CA ILE A 99 8.13 -4.76 11.10
C ILE A 99 8.08 -5.68 9.89
N GLU A 100 8.57 -6.93 10.02
CA GLU A 100 8.53 -7.92 8.94
C GLU A 100 7.09 -8.27 8.52
N GLU A 101 6.14 -8.29 9.46
CA GLU A 101 4.72 -8.46 9.15
C GLU A 101 4.15 -7.26 8.38
N VAL A 102 4.43 -6.04 8.82
CA VAL A 102 3.99 -4.83 8.09
C VAL A 102 4.61 -4.77 6.69
N GLN A 103 5.88 -5.17 6.53
CA GLN A 103 6.50 -5.26 5.20
C GLN A 103 5.82 -6.29 4.29
N ARG A 104 5.28 -7.39 4.84
CA ARG A 104 4.45 -8.33 4.07
C ARG A 104 3.12 -7.69 3.67
N ASN A 105 2.46 -7.01 4.61
CA ASN A 105 1.19 -6.32 4.33
C ASN A 105 1.36 -5.25 3.24
N ILE A 106 2.47 -4.50 3.24
CA ILE A 106 2.80 -3.55 2.17
C ILE A 106 2.79 -4.23 0.80
N LYS A 107 3.46 -5.39 0.68
CA LYS A 107 3.50 -6.15 -0.59
C LYS A 107 2.15 -6.71 -1.01
N ASP A 108 1.25 -6.96 -0.06
CA ASP A 108 -0.09 -7.40 -0.39
C ASP A 108 -0.97 -6.25 -0.84
N VAL A 109 -0.81 -5.04 -0.27
CA VAL A 109 -1.49 -3.84 -0.78
C VAL A 109 -0.99 -3.46 -2.17
N ASP A 110 0.32 -3.57 -2.42
CA ASP A 110 0.94 -3.36 -3.75
C ASP A 110 0.31 -4.25 -4.84
N LYS A 111 0.02 -5.52 -4.53
CA LYS A 111 -0.71 -6.39 -5.46
C LYS A 111 -2.17 -5.96 -5.67
N LEU A 112 -2.80 -5.38 -4.64
CA LEU A 112 -4.17 -4.90 -4.76
C LEU A 112 -4.24 -3.63 -5.61
N THR A 113 -3.22 -2.76 -5.57
CA THR A 113 -3.13 -1.62 -6.47
C THR A 113 -2.90 -2.07 -7.92
N ASP A 114 -2.04 -3.06 -8.16
CA ASP A 114 -1.88 -3.70 -9.48
C ASP A 114 -3.20 -4.29 -10.03
N GLU A 115 -4.00 -4.92 -9.16
CA GLU A 115 -5.31 -5.47 -9.55
C GLU A 115 -6.32 -4.34 -9.87
N ILE A 116 -6.28 -3.24 -9.13
CA ILE A 116 -7.10 -2.05 -9.43
C ILE A 116 -6.76 -1.49 -10.82
N ASP A 117 -5.48 -1.38 -11.16
CA ASP A 117 -5.03 -0.90 -12.47
C ASP A 117 -5.53 -1.82 -13.60
N THR A 118 -5.49 -3.13 -13.37
CA THR A 118 -6.02 -4.10 -14.34
C THR A 118 -7.53 -3.91 -14.54
N LEU A 119 -8.27 -3.64 -13.46
CA LEU A 119 -9.71 -3.41 -13.52
C LEU A 119 -10.05 -2.07 -14.21
N THR A 120 -9.27 -1.00 -13.98
CA THR A 120 -9.48 0.28 -14.69
C THR A 120 -9.22 0.12 -16.18
N ASP A 121 -8.18 -0.62 -16.58
CA ASP A 121 -7.91 -0.99 -17.97
C ASP A 121 -9.07 -1.77 -18.64
N GLU A 122 -9.74 -2.65 -17.89
CA GLU A 122 -10.91 -3.38 -18.38
C GLU A 122 -12.13 -2.48 -18.54
N ILE A 123 -12.35 -1.57 -17.61
CA ILE A 123 -13.43 -0.58 -17.70
C ILE A 123 -13.21 0.32 -18.93
N ASP A 124 -12.00 0.81 -19.14
CA ASP A 124 -11.66 1.65 -20.29
C ASP A 124 -11.93 0.92 -21.62
N LYS A 125 -11.66 -0.39 -21.71
CA LYS A 125 -12.03 -1.18 -22.91
C LYS A 125 -13.53 -1.29 -23.13
N LEU A 126 -14.32 -1.34 -22.06
CA LEU A 126 -15.78 -1.41 -22.13
C LEU A 126 -16.40 -0.07 -22.47
N THR A 127 -15.91 1.04 -21.89
CA THR A 127 -16.38 2.39 -22.21
C THR A 127 -16.11 2.74 -23.66
N ASN A 128 -14.92 2.44 -24.19
CA ASN A 128 -14.60 2.58 -25.61
C ASN A 128 -15.56 1.80 -26.53
N LYS A 129 -15.97 0.59 -26.15
CA LYS A 129 -16.98 -0.19 -26.91
C LYS A 129 -18.36 0.46 -26.88
N ILE A 130 -18.74 1.08 -25.76
CA ILE A 130 -20.02 1.79 -25.64
C ILE A 130 -20.00 3.01 -26.57
N ASP A 131 -18.91 3.78 -26.57
CA ASP A 131 -18.72 4.93 -27.47
C ASP A 131 -18.84 4.51 -28.95
N GLU A 132 -18.18 3.43 -29.36
CA GLU A 132 -18.31 2.90 -30.73
C GLU A 132 -19.75 2.51 -31.10
N ILE A 133 -20.57 2.10 -30.13
CA ILE A 133 -21.97 1.77 -30.33
C ILE A 133 -22.80 3.03 -30.45
N THR A 134 -22.69 3.98 -29.50
CA THR A 134 -23.47 5.21 -29.48
C THR A 134 -23.18 6.09 -30.70
N ASP A 135 -21.93 6.16 -31.15
CA ASP A 135 -21.50 6.85 -32.38
C ASP A 135 -22.27 6.40 -33.63
N LYS A 136 -22.69 5.13 -33.70
CA LYS A 136 -23.48 4.60 -34.83
C LYS A 136 -24.90 5.13 -34.85
N TYR A 137 -25.43 5.52 -33.69
CA TYR A 137 -26.81 5.98 -33.51
C TYR A 137 -26.93 7.52 -33.43
N GLN A 138 -25.81 8.22 -33.32
CA GLN A 138 -25.76 9.68 -33.32
C GLN A 138 -25.59 10.32 -34.71
N LYS A 139 -25.35 9.51 -35.76
CA LYS A 139 -25.25 9.99 -37.13
C LYS A 139 -26.62 10.38 -37.70
#